data_AF-C0DT54-F1
#
_entry.id   AF-C0DT54-F1
#
_cell.length_a   1.000
_cell.length_b   1.000
_cell.length_c   1.000
_cell.angle_alpha   90.00
_cell.angle_beta   90.00
_cell.angle_gamma   90.00
#
_symmetry.space_group_name_H-M   'P 1'
#
loop_
_entity.id
_entity.type
_entity.pdbx_description
1 polymer ?
#
loop_
_entity_poly.entity_id
_entity_poly.type
_entity_poly.pdbx_seq_one_letter_code
_entity_poly.pdbx_strand_id
1 'polypeptide(L)'
;MQGNPADAVERFQVASSELPFEFMLNAMRLTDGVPARLFQERTGHSLAAIARPLQEATRLGLIDPDPTLLRPTERGQRYLNDLLQLFL
;
A
#
# COMPACT_ATOMS: atom_id res chain seq x y z
N MET A 1 -16.64 17.71 26.11
CA MET A 1 -16.95 16.63 25.15
C MET A 1 -15.68 15.83 24.91
N GLN A 2 -15.32 14.93 25.82
CA GLN A 2 -14.25 13.95 25.59
C GLN A 2 -14.93 12.69 25.06
N GLY A 3 -14.86 12.47 23.75
CA GLY A 3 -15.38 11.25 23.12
C GLY A 3 -14.61 10.04 23.65
N ASN A 4 -15.33 8.98 23.96
CA ASN A 4 -14.74 7.71 24.38
C ASN A 4 -13.87 7.17 23.22
N PRO A 5 -12.57 6.88 23.40
CA PRO A 5 -11.72 6.38 22.32
C PRO A 5 -12.22 5.06 21.72
N ALA A 6 -13.11 4.33 22.40
CA ALA A 6 -13.79 3.16 21.87
C ALA A 6 -14.70 3.49 20.66
N ASP A 7 -15.23 4.72 20.58
CA ASP A 7 -16.09 5.16 19.46
C ASP A 7 -15.27 5.57 18.22
N ALA A 8 -13.93 5.62 18.32
CA ALA A 8 -13.03 5.96 17.21
C ALA A 8 -12.55 4.72 16.42
N VAL A 9 -12.94 3.51 16.83
CA VAL A 9 -12.53 2.25 16.19
C VAL A 9 -13.73 1.63 15.47
N GLU A 10 -13.76 1.77 14.16
CA GLU A 10 -14.72 1.04 13.32
C GLU A 10 -14.13 -0.30 12.86
N ARG A 11 -14.96 -1.35 12.88
CA ARG A 11 -14.62 -2.68 12.37
C ARG A 11 -15.59 -3.05 11.25
N PHE A 12 -15.07 -3.27 10.05
CA PHE A 12 -15.83 -3.75 8.92
C PHE A 12 -15.08 -4.89 8.23
N GLN A 13 -15.81 -5.68 7.44
CA GLN A 13 -15.20 -6.71 6.60
C GLN A 13 -14.72 -6.07 5.30
N VAL A 14 -13.44 -6.25 4.99
CA VAL A 14 -12.83 -5.83 3.72
C VAL A 14 -13.04 -6.94 2.70
N ALA A 15 -13.48 -6.59 1.48
CA ALA A 15 -13.63 -7.58 0.42
C ALA A 15 -12.25 -8.08 -0.04
N SER A 16 -12.14 -9.34 -0.45
CA SER A 16 -10.86 -9.91 -0.91
C SER A 16 -10.21 -9.13 -2.07
N SER A 17 -11.04 -8.53 -2.93
CA SER A 17 -10.59 -7.67 -4.03
C SER A 17 -10.02 -6.33 -3.58
N GLU A 18 -10.33 -5.86 -2.37
CA GLU A 18 -9.86 -4.59 -1.81
C GLU A 18 -8.56 -4.76 -1.01
N LEU A 19 -8.23 -6.01 -0.61
CA LEU A 19 -7.03 -6.33 0.17
C LEU A 19 -5.72 -5.82 -0.47
N PRO A 20 -5.51 -5.91 -1.80
CA PRO A 20 -4.33 -5.32 -2.43
C PRO A 20 -4.16 -3.83 -2.15
N PHE A 21 -5.24 -3.06 -2.28
CA PHE A 21 -5.23 -1.63 -2.03
C PHE A 21 -4.98 -1.32 -0.55
N GLU A 22 -5.71 -1.98 0.36
CA GLU A 22 -5.52 -1.81 1.81
C GLU A 22 -4.11 -2.16 2.27
N PHE A 23 -3.49 -3.18 1.65
CA PHE A 23 -2.10 -3.50 1.92
C PHE A 23 -1.17 -2.37 1.48
N MET A 24 -1.34 -1.86 0.25
CA MET A 24 -0.51 -0.78 -0.28
C MET A 24 -0.69 0.52 0.51
N LEU A 25 -1.92 0.82 0.96
CA LEU A 25 -2.23 1.95 1.84
C LEU A 25 -1.37 1.96 3.11
N ASN A 26 -1.17 0.79 3.71
CA ASN A 26 -0.34 0.63 4.90
C ASN A 26 1.16 0.60 4.54
N ALA A 27 1.55 -0.17 3.52
CA ALA A 27 2.95 -0.33 3.12
C ALA A 27 3.58 1.00 2.70
N MET A 28 2.87 1.84 1.94
CA MET A 28 3.39 3.11 1.44
C MET A 28 3.47 4.21 2.52
N ARG A 29 2.93 3.98 3.73
CA ARG A 29 3.10 4.89 4.88
C ARG A 29 4.36 4.58 5.69
N LEU A 30 4.93 3.39 5.51
CA LEU A 30 6.17 2.99 6.18
C LEU A 30 7.36 3.51 5.37
N THR A 31 8.18 4.37 5.98
CA THR A 31 9.35 4.98 5.32
C THR A 31 10.32 3.92 4.77
N ASP A 32 10.55 2.85 5.53
CA ASP A 32 11.43 1.74 5.10
C ASP A 32 10.72 0.72 4.19
N GLY A 33 9.41 0.87 3.98
CA GLY A 33 8.60 -0.08 3.24
C GLY A 33 8.50 -1.45 3.90
N VAL A 34 8.18 -2.46 3.09
CA VAL A 34 8.03 -3.85 3.54
C VAL A 34 8.56 -4.85 2.50
N PRO A 35 9.02 -6.04 2.91
CA PRO A 35 9.35 -7.10 1.97
C PRO A 35 8.16 -7.46 1.08
N ALA A 36 8.38 -7.55 -0.23
CA ALA A 36 7.32 -7.78 -1.21
C ALA A 36 6.58 -9.12 -0.99
N ARG A 37 7.24 -10.13 -0.41
CA ARG A 37 6.61 -11.41 -0.04
C ARG A 37 5.42 -11.26 0.92
N LEU A 38 5.44 -10.23 1.78
CA LEU A 38 4.36 -10.00 2.74
C LEU A 38 3.05 -9.66 2.04
N PHE A 39 3.08 -9.11 0.83
CA PHE A 39 1.88 -8.83 0.06
C PHE A 39 1.06 -10.11 -0.16
N GLN A 40 1.69 -11.16 -0.66
CA GLN A 40 1.00 -12.44 -0.90
C GLN A 40 0.61 -13.12 0.40
N GLU A 41 1.48 -13.12 1.41
CA GLU A 41 1.20 -13.72 2.72
C GLU A 41 -0.01 -13.08 3.42
N ARG A 42 -0.28 -11.79 3.20
CA ARG A 42 -1.33 -11.03 3.89
C ARG A 42 -2.60 -10.87 3.08
N THR A 43 -2.51 -10.81 1.76
CA THR A 43 -3.67 -10.60 0.88
C THR A 43 -4.16 -11.89 0.21
N GLY A 44 -3.30 -12.91 0.13
CA GLY A 44 -3.55 -14.12 -0.68
C GLY A 44 -3.38 -13.90 -2.19
N HIS A 45 -3.09 -12.67 -2.63
CA HIS A 45 -2.90 -12.32 -4.04
C HIS A 45 -1.43 -12.30 -4.41
N SER A 46 -1.12 -12.68 -5.65
CA SER A 46 0.24 -12.53 -6.18
C SER A 46 0.54 -11.07 -6.53
N LEU A 47 1.81 -10.69 -6.53
CA LEU A 47 2.25 -9.36 -7.01
C LEU A 47 1.83 -9.07 -8.46
N ALA A 48 1.54 -10.10 -9.27
CA ALA A 48 1.02 -9.91 -10.62
C ALA A 48 -0.31 -9.15 -10.64
N ALA A 49 -1.12 -9.24 -9.58
CA ALA A 49 -2.37 -8.50 -9.44
C ALA A 49 -2.16 -6.97 -9.41
N ILE A 50 -0.98 -6.53 -8.94
CA ILE A 50 -0.60 -5.11 -8.84
C ILE A 50 0.61 -4.76 -9.70
N ALA A 51 0.99 -5.61 -10.67
CA ALA A 51 2.18 -5.39 -11.48
C ALA A 51 2.11 -4.10 -12.32
N ARG A 52 0.95 -3.83 -12.93
CA ARG A 52 0.73 -2.61 -13.72
C ARG A 52 0.92 -1.33 -12.89
N PRO A 53 0.24 -1.15 -11.75
CA PRO A 53 0.45 0.06 -10.95
C PRO A 53 1.83 0.13 -10.30
N LEU A 54 2.46 -1.01 -9.94
CA LEU A 54 3.85 -1.01 -9.49
C LEU A 54 4.81 -0.49 -10.57
N GLN A 55 4.68 -0.99 -11.80
CA GLN A 55 5.51 -0.53 -12.92
C GLN A 55 5.35 0.97 -13.17
N GLU A 56 4.12 1.48 -13.13
CA GLU A 56 3.86 2.90 -13.30
C GLU A 56 4.42 3.74 -12.14
N ALA A 57 4.23 3.29 -10.90
CA ALA A 57 4.79 3.94 -9.71
C ALA A 57 6.32 4.00 -9.75
N THR A 58 6.98 2.91 -10.16
CA THR A 58 8.43 2.87 -10.35
C THR A 58 8.87 3.81 -11.48
N ARG A 59 8.16 3.83 -12.62
CA ARG A 59 8.43 4.73 -13.75
C ARG A 59 8.33 6.20 -13.35
N LEU A 60 7.37 6.54 -12.48
CA LEU A 60 7.17 7.89 -11.92
C LEU A 60 8.16 8.22 -10.78
N GLY A 61 9.02 7.29 -10.40
CA GLY A 61 9.99 7.43 -9.32
C GLY A 61 9.33 7.51 -7.93
N LEU A 62 8.13 6.96 -7.77
CA LEU A 62 7.36 6.98 -6.53
C LEU A 62 7.64 5.75 -5.65
N ILE A 63 7.96 4.60 -6.25
CA ILE A 63 8.34 3.37 -5.55
C ILE A 63 9.77 2.96 -5.96
N ASP A 64 10.48 2.36 -5.00
CA ASP A 64 11.80 1.77 -5.22
C ASP A 64 11.78 0.70 -6.32
N PRO A 65 12.73 0.67 -7.26
CA PRO A 65 12.76 -0.33 -8.32
C PRO A 65 13.13 -1.75 -7.86
N ASP A 66 13.60 -1.95 -6.63
CA ASP A 66 13.88 -3.29 -6.10
C ASP A 66 12.59 -4.13 -5.98
N PRO A 67 12.45 -5.21 -6.77
CA PRO A 67 11.23 -6.02 -6.77
C PRO A 67 11.02 -6.82 -5.47
N THR A 68 12.02 -6.91 -4.61
CA THR A 68 11.93 -7.60 -3.32
C THR A 68 11.37 -6.72 -2.20
N LEU A 69 11.22 -5.42 -2.47
CA LEU A 69 10.84 -4.42 -1.48
C LEU A 69 9.73 -3.50 -2.01
N LEU A 70 8.62 -3.42 -1.28
CA LEU A 70 7.57 -2.43 -1.52
C LEU A 70 7.85 -1.22 -0.63
N ARG A 71 8.63 -0.27 -1.15
CA ARG A 71 9.05 0.93 -0.43
C ARG A 71 8.76 2.20 -1.24
N PRO A 72 8.12 3.22 -0.65
CA PRO A 72 7.99 4.51 -1.30
C PRO A 72 9.35 5.23 -1.30
N THR A 73 9.69 5.90 -2.40
CA THR A 73 10.82 6.83 -2.42
C THR A 73 10.47 8.09 -1.60
N GLU A 74 11.44 8.98 -1.34
CA GLU A 74 11.14 10.30 -0.74
C GLU A 74 10.13 11.11 -1.57
N ARG A 75 10.13 10.93 -2.90
CA ARG A 75 9.14 11.52 -3.79
C ARG A 75 7.79 10.82 -3.59
N GLY A 76 7.76 9.50 -3.55
CA GLY A 76 6.56 8.71 -3.25
C GLY A 76 5.88 9.14 -1.95
N GLN A 77 6.66 9.39 -0.90
CA GLN A 77 6.14 9.87 0.39
C GLN A 77 5.55 11.29 0.29
N ARG A 78 6.21 12.20 -0.44
CA ARG A 78 5.68 13.56 -0.68
C ARG A 78 4.39 13.56 -1.50
N TYR A 79 4.24 12.61 -2.42
CA TYR A 79 3.08 12.44 -3.30
C TYR A 79 2.31 11.16 -2.96
N LEU A 80 2.14 10.86 -1.68
CA LEU A 80 1.56 9.59 -1.22
C LEU A 80 0.14 9.36 -1.78
N ASN A 81 -0.67 10.42 -1.87
CA ASN A 81 -2.02 10.32 -2.42
C ASN A 81 -2.01 9.99 -3.92
N ASP A 82 -1.10 10.59 -4.69
CA ASP A 82 -0.97 10.30 -6.13
C ASP A 82 -0.45 8.88 -6.36
N LEU A 83 0.48 8.43 -5.49
CA LEU A 83 0.98 7.06 -5.49
C LEU A 83 -0.15 6.05 -5.21
N LEU A 84 -0.95 6.28 -4.17
CA LEU A 84 -2.03 5.36 -3.78
C LEU A 84 -3.16 5.30 -4.82
N GLN A 85 -3.43 6.40 -5.52
CA GLN A 85 -4.41 6.43 -6.61
C GLN A 85 -4.07 5.49 -7.77
N LEU A 86 -2.80 5.09 -7.92
CA LEU A 86 -2.42 4.09 -8.94
C LEU A 86 -2.99 2.70 -8.61
N PHE A 87 -3.33 2.42 -7.34
CA PHE A 87 -3.79 1.11 -6.87
C PHE A 87 -5.31 1.02 -6.70
N LEU A 88 -6.06 2.04 -7.10
CA LEU A 88 -7.52 2.07 -7.20
C LEU A 88 -7.99 1.60 -8.59
#